data_AF-A0A917NY13-F1
#
_entry.id   AF-A0A917NY13-F1
#
_cell.length_a   1.000
_cell.length_b   1.000
_cell.length_c   1.000
_cell.angle_alpha   90.00
_cell.angle_beta   90.00
_cell.angle_gamma   90.00
#
_symmetry.space_group_name_H-M   'P 1'
#
loop_
_entity.id
_entity.type
_entity.pdbx_description
1 polymer ?
#
loop_
_entity_poly.entity_id
_entity_poly.type
_entity_poly.pdbx_seq_one_letter_code
_entity_poly.pdbx_strand_id
1 'polypeptide(L)'
;MSDGGVRRVRAGRRTVEVHRPDKVLFPRGDDTKVFDLDPAVDDFARVRETALYLGESLDMLRLPSAPMTTGSRGLHIVVPLSGHHGFDEVREFAGGVAEVPAAAHPDRLTTAARRKERGDRLHLDVQRNAYAQTAVAPYSVRAEPGAPVAVFLGWDQLDDPDLTARRWTIADAVEQARTRPWGGLMRRGRALGPARRRLDAMV
;
A
#
# COMPACT_ATOMS: atom_id res chain seq x y z
N MET A 1 -23.97 -19.79 7.35
CA MET A 1 -23.47 -19.88 8.73
C MET A 1 -22.06 -20.43 8.70
N SER A 2 -21.06 -19.55 8.87
CA SER A 2 -19.71 -19.89 9.30
C SER A 2 -19.32 -18.77 10.25
N ASP A 3 -19.14 -19.10 11.52
CA ASP A 3 -18.81 -18.17 12.59
C ASP A 3 -17.54 -17.38 12.23
N GLY A 4 -17.67 -16.06 12.13
CA GLY A 4 -16.55 -15.12 11.95
C GLY A 4 -15.79 -14.98 13.28
N GLY A 5 -15.29 -16.12 13.77
CA GLY A 5 -14.88 -16.34 15.14
C GLY A 5 -13.77 -15.39 15.58
N VAL A 6 -14.10 -14.56 16.57
CA VAL A 6 -13.15 -13.69 17.27
C VAL A 6 -12.10 -14.58 17.95
N ARG A 7 -10.84 -14.46 17.53
CA ARG A 7 -9.72 -15.19 18.12
C ARG A 7 -9.04 -14.33 19.18
N ARG A 8 -9.08 -14.76 20.44
CA ARG A 8 -8.31 -14.11 21.52
C ARG A 8 -6.86 -14.59 21.48
N VAL A 9 -5.92 -13.66 21.32
CA VAL A 9 -4.47 -13.94 21.29
C VAL A 9 -3.83 -13.28 22.51
N ARG A 10 -2.96 -14.02 23.20
CA ARG A 10 -2.19 -13.49 24.34
C ARG A 10 -0.90 -12.85 23.84
N ALA A 11 -0.73 -11.56 24.09
CA ALA A 11 0.47 -10.79 23.79
C ALA A 11 1.10 -10.29 25.11
N GLY A 12 2.12 -10.99 25.59
CA GLY A 12 2.72 -10.73 26.89
C GLY A 12 1.72 -10.94 28.04
N ARG A 13 1.52 -9.92 28.87
CA ARG A 13 0.56 -9.95 30.00
C ARG A 13 -0.87 -9.54 29.63
N ARG A 14 -1.17 -9.29 28.35
CA ARG A 14 -2.49 -8.84 27.89
C ARG A 14 -3.08 -9.82 26.88
N THR A 15 -4.41 -9.85 26.81
CA THR A 15 -5.16 -10.61 25.82
C THR A 15 -5.79 -9.61 24.83
N VAL A 16 -5.62 -9.87 23.54
CA VAL A 16 -6.13 -9.06 22.44
C VAL A 16 -7.15 -9.88 21.67
N GLU A 17 -8.31 -9.31 21.37
CA GLU A 17 -9.34 -9.96 20.56
C GLU A 17 -9.14 -9.63 19.07
N VAL A 18 -9.14 -10.65 18.22
CA VAL A 18 -8.85 -10.53 16.78
C VAL A 18 -10.05 -11.02 15.99
N HIS A 19 -10.79 -10.08 15.39
CA HIS A 19 -12.08 -10.34 14.75
C HIS A 19 -11.97 -10.65 13.24
N ARG A 20 -10.95 -10.08 12.58
CA ARG A 20 -10.60 -10.21 11.15
C ARG A 20 -9.09 -9.88 10.99
N PRO A 21 -8.17 -10.79 11.35
CA PRO A 21 -6.73 -10.47 11.47
C PRO A 21 -6.09 -9.94 10.17
N ASP A 22 -6.65 -10.35 9.04
CA ASP A 22 -6.10 -10.29 7.68
C ASP A 22 -6.56 -9.07 6.88
N LYS A 23 -7.67 -8.42 7.30
CA LYS A 23 -8.24 -7.25 6.65
C LYS A 23 -8.75 -6.29 7.70
N VAL A 24 -7.92 -5.32 8.04
CA VAL A 24 -8.28 -4.21 8.91
C VAL A 24 -8.56 -2.97 8.07
N LEU A 25 -9.34 -2.04 8.62
CA LEU A 25 -9.27 -0.64 8.20
C LEU A 25 -7.91 -0.12 8.69
N PHE A 26 -6.88 -0.40 7.90
CA PHE A 26 -5.56 0.17 8.09
C PHE A 26 -5.21 0.98 6.85
N PRO A 27 -4.89 2.26 7.02
CA PRO A 27 -4.96 3.03 8.27
C PRO A 27 -6.39 3.18 8.82
N ARG A 28 -6.52 3.41 10.12
CA ARG A 28 -7.80 3.70 10.77
C ARG A 28 -8.06 5.20 10.66
N GLY A 29 -9.05 5.60 9.86
CA GLY A 29 -9.49 6.99 9.70
C GLY A 29 -8.92 7.72 8.47
N ASP A 30 -9.27 8.99 8.35
CA ASP A 30 -9.00 9.92 7.23
C ASP A 30 -7.51 10.30 7.05
N ASP A 31 -6.64 9.72 7.87
CA ASP A 31 -5.28 10.21 8.15
C ASP A 31 -4.18 9.53 7.33
N THR A 32 -4.49 8.62 6.41
CA THR A 32 -3.47 7.95 5.59
C THR A 32 -4.09 7.38 4.31
N LYS A 33 -3.35 7.42 3.20
CA LYS A 33 -3.72 6.85 1.90
C LYS A 33 -2.99 5.55 1.65
N VAL A 34 -3.61 4.69 0.86
CA VAL A 34 -2.99 3.46 0.37
C VAL A 34 -3.17 3.39 -1.14
N PHE A 35 -2.07 3.27 -1.86
CA PHE A 35 -2.09 2.83 -3.25
C PHE A 35 -1.83 1.32 -3.27
N ASP A 36 -2.73 0.56 -3.88
CA ASP A 36 -2.60 -0.89 -4.00
C ASP A 36 -2.06 -1.24 -5.38
N LEU A 37 -0.87 -1.86 -5.39
CA LEU A 37 -0.19 -2.33 -6.59
C LEU A 37 -0.33 -3.85 -6.64
N ASP A 38 -1.49 -4.33 -7.07
CA ASP A 38 -1.77 -5.76 -7.28
C ASP A 38 -1.66 -6.10 -8.78
N PRO A 39 -0.68 -6.91 -9.18
CA PRO A 39 -0.51 -7.24 -10.58
C PRO A 39 -1.60 -8.23 -11.04
N ALA A 40 -2.04 -8.08 -12.30
CA ALA A 40 -3.02 -9.00 -12.90
C ALA A 40 -2.42 -10.38 -13.21
N VAL A 41 -1.09 -10.44 -13.34
CA VAL A 41 -0.26 -11.62 -13.62
C VAL A 41 0.90 -11.66 -12.62
N ASP A 42 1.56 -12.79 -12.45
CA ASP A 42 2.66 -12.93 -11.49
C ASP A 42 3.97 -12.30 -12.03
N ASP A 43 4.00 -10.96 -12.07
CA ASP A 43 5.13 -10.15 -12.52
C ASP A 43 5.48 -9.12 -11.44
N PHE A 44 6.20 -9.58 -10.41
CA PHE A 44 6.59 -8.72 -9.30
C PHE A 44 7.64 -7.68 -9.70
N ALA A 45 8.45 -7.93 -10.74
CA ALA A 45 9.40 -6.95 -11.25
C ALA A 45 8.68 -5.69 -11.72
N ARG A 46 7.58 -5.84 -12.44
CA ARG A 46 6.72 -4.72 -12.85
C ARG A 46 6.06 -4.03 -11.67
N VAL A 47 5.69 -4.76 -10.62
CA VAL A 47 5.16 -4.17 -9.37
C VAL A 47 6.21 -3.26 -8.72
N ARG A 48 7.46 -3.71 -8.59
CA ARG A 48 8.56 -2.90 -8.02
C ARG A 48 8.80 -1.64 -8.83
N GLU A 49 8.91 -1.77 -10.14
CA GLU A 49 9.13 -0.63 -11.02
C GLU A 49 7.97 0.38 -10.94
N THR A 50 6.73 -0.10 -10.94
CA THR A 50 5.55 0.76 -10.75
C THR A 50 5.60 1.48 -9.39
N ALA A 51 6.01 0.77 -8.34
CA ALA A 51 6.17 1.36 -7.01
C ALA A 51 7.20 2.50 -7.03
N LEU A 52 8.33 2.33 -7.74
CA LEU A 52 9.35 3.36 -7.89
C LEU A 52 8.79 4.60 -8.62
N TYR A 53 8.11 4.44 -9.76
CA TYR A 53 7.50 5.57 -10.47
C TYR A 53 6.46 6.31 -9.62
N LEU A 54 5.67 5.56 -8.84
CA LEU A 54 4.72 6.17 -7.91
C LEU A 54 5.42 6.88 -6.74
N GLY A 55 6.53 6.32 -6.25
CA GLY A 55 7.40 6.95 -5.25
C GLY A 55 7.94 8.30 -5.73
N GLU A 56 8.49 8.35 -6.94
CA GLU A 56 8.97 9.58 -7.58
C GLU A 56 7.85 10.63 -7.69
N SER A 57 6.65 10.20 -8.11
CA SER A 57 5.48 11.06 -8.19
C SER A 57 5.12 11.65 -6.81
N LEU A 58 5.12 10.83 -5.77
CA LEU A 58 4.83 11.28 -4.39
C LEU A 58 5.92 12.22 -3.84
N ASP A 59 7.19 11.99 -4.19
CA ASP A 59 8.30 12.85 -3.80
C ASP A 59 8.20 14.24 -4.43
N MET A 60 7.83 14.33 -5.73
CA MET A 60 7.58 15.63 -6.37
C MET A 60 6.43 16.40 -5.70
N LEU A 61 5.42 15.67 -5.18
CA LEU A 61 4.31 16.23 -4.40
C LEU A 61 4.67 16.53 -2.95
N ARG A 62 5.88 16.17 -2.51
CA ARG A 62 6.40 16.27 -1.13
C ARG A 62 5.55 15.50 -0.12
N LEU A 63 5.01 14.36 -0.55
CA LEU A 63 4.24 13.46 0.29
C LEU A 63 5.14 12.31 0.78
N PRO A 64 5.40 12.21 2.09
CA PRO A 64 6.13 11.08 2.63
C PRO A 64 5.38 9.80 2.35
N SER A 65 6.11 8.76 1.98
CA SER A 65 5.54 7.46 1.63
C SER A 65 6.50 6.34 1.99
N ALA A 66 5.97 5.13 2.12
CA ALA A 66 6.80 3.93 2.21
C ALA A 66 6.13 2.74 1.51
N PRO A 67 6.92 1.90 0.82
CA PRO A 67 6.43 0.65 0.28
C PRO A 67 6.25 -0.39 1.40
N MET A 68 5.30 -1.29 1.19
CA MET A 68 5.01 -2.40 2.09
C MET A 68 4.65 -3.63 1.25
N THR A 69 5.29 -4.76 1.51
CA THR A 69 4.83 -6.03 0.93
C THR A 69 3.43 -6.35 1.46
N THR A 70 2.60 -6.95 0.61
CA THR A 70 1.26 -7.38 1.04
C THR A 70 1.29 -8.77 1.70
N GLY A 71 2.36 -9.54 1.54
CA GLY A 71 2.39 -10.97 1.84
C GLY A 71 1.58 -11.81 0.85
N SER A 72 1.06 -11.21 -0.22
CA SER A 72 0.28 -11.90 -1.27
C SER A 72 1.00 -11.81 -2.61
N ARG A 73 0.59 -10.92 -3.52
CA ARG A 73 1.20 -10.78 -4.86
C ARG A 73 1.77 -9.39 -5.15
N GLY A 74 1.36 -8.39 -4.37
CA GLY A 74 1.62 -6.99 -4.65
C GLY A 74 2.32 -6.22 -3.55
N LEU A 75 2.43 -4.92 -3.77
CA LEU A 75 2.89 -3.92 -2.81
C LEU A 75 1.76 -2.95 -2.45
N HIS A 76 1.78 -2.43 -1.23
CA HIS A 76 1.04 -1.24 -0.86
C HIS A 76 2.01 -0.07 -0.73
N ILE A 77 1.67 1.09 -1.27
CA ILE A 77 2.37 2.35 -0.96
C ILE A 77 1.53 3.11 0.06
N VAL A 78 2.07 3.29 1.25
CA VAL A 78 1.39 3.93 2.39
C VAL A 78 1.83 5.38 2.49
N VAL A 79 0.85 6.30 2.46
CA VAL A 79 1.09 7.76 2.45
C VAL A 79 0.34 8.41 3.61
N PRO A 80 1.00 8.73 4.73
CA PRO A 80 0.35 9.45 5.83
C PRO A 80 -0.06 10.86 5.42
N LEU A 81 -1.27 11.25 5.84
CA LEU A 81 -1.79 12.59 5.70
C LEU A 81 -1.95 13.24 7.07
N SER A 82 -2.13 14.56 7.07
CA SER A 82 -2.52 15.32 8.26
C SER A 82 -3.84 16.05 8.01
N GLY A 83 -4.69 16.11 9.03
CA GLY A 83 -6.02 16.73 8.96
C GLY A 83 -7.08 15.75 8.49
N HIS A 84 -8.34 16.19 8.52
CA HIS A 84 -9.49 15.38 8.15
C HIS A 84 -9.80 15.58 6.66
N HIS A 85 -9.81 14.50 5.89
CA HIS A 85 -10.11 14.49 4.45
C HIS A 85 -11.19 13.45 4.17
N GLY A 86 -12.20 13.81 3.37
CA GLY A 86 -13.23 12.84 2.98
C GLY A 86 -12.68 11.73 2.08
N PHE A 87 -13.28 10.53 2.14
CA PHE A 87 -12.89 9.39 1.28
C PHE A 87 -12.87 9.74 -0.21
N ASP A 88 -13.87 10.49 -0.69
CA ASP A 88 -13.96 10.88 -2.10
C ASP A 88 -12.84 11.85 -2.51
N GLU A 89 -12.54 12.84 -1.66
CA GLU A 89 -11.45 13.79 -1.88
C GLU A 89 -10.08 13.07 -1.94
N VAL A 90 -9.89 12.10 -1.05
CA VAL A 90 -8.68 11.29 -0.98
C VAL A 90 -8.53 10.41 -2.22
N ARG A 91 -9.62 9.76 -2.63
CA ARG A 91 -9.68 8.87 -3.81
C ARG A 91 -9.45 9.64 -5.10
N GLU A 92 -10.07 10.79 -5.27
CA GLU A 92 -9.87 11.66 -6.44
C GLU A 92 -8.40 12.09 -6.55
N PHE A 93 -7.80 12.52 -5.43
CA PHE A 93 -6.38 12.85 -5.41
C PHE A 93 -5.51 11.65 -5.80
N ALA A 94 -5.76 10.49 -5.19
CA ALA A 94 -5.00 9.29 -5.49
C ALA A 94 -5.11 8.93 -6.97
N GLY A 95 -6.30 9.07 -7.56
CA GLY A 95 -6.51 8.92 -9.00
C GLY A 95 -5.59 9.83 -9.81
N GLY A 96 -5.59 11.14 -9.53
CA GLY A 96 -4.72 12.09 -10.22
C GLY A 96 -3.22 11.78 -10.05
N VAL A 97 -2.78 11.35 -8.86
CA VAL A 97 -1.38 10.91 -8.66
C VAL A 97 -1.05 9.65 -9.47
N ALA A 98 -1.99 8.71 -9.58
CA ALA A 98 -1.81 7.49 -10.37
C ALA A 98 -1.78 7.76 -11.90
N GLU A 99 -2.45 8.82 -12.37
CA GLU A 99 -2.37 9.22 -13.78
C GLU A 99 -0.97 9.70 -14.18
N VAL A 100 -0.19 10.29 -13.26
CA VAL A 100 1.16 10.80 -13.58
C VAL A 100 2.08 9.72 -14.15
N PRO A 101 2.36 8.59 -13.45
CA PRO A 101 3.17 7.53 -14.03
C PRO A 101 2.44 6.78 -15.16
N ALA A 102 1.11 6.71 -15.14
CA ALA A 102 0.35 6.07 -16.22
C ALA A 102 0.47 6.82 -17.56
N ALA A 103 0.49 8.16 -17.53
CA ALA A 103 0.70 9.00 -18.69
C ALA A 103 2.15 8.95 -19.19
N ALA A 104 3.12 8.82 -18.28
CA ALA A 104 4.54 8.67 -18.63
C ALA A 104 4.87 7.29 -19.23
N HIS A 105 4.13 6.24 -18.84
CA HIS A 105 4.36 4.85 -19.28
C HIS A 105 3.07 4.16 -19.76
N PRO A 106 2.39 4.69 -20.80
CA PRO A 106 1.03 4.28 -21.20
C PRO A 106 0.95 2.86 -21.80
N ASP A 107 2.10 2.33 -22.26
CA ASP A 107 2.29 0.98 -22.76
C ASP A 107 2.44 -0.06 -21.62
N ARG A 108 2.74 0.39 -20.40
CA ARG A 108 3.02 -0.48 -19.25
C ARG A 108 2.00 -0.35 -18.12
N LEU A 109 1.45 0.84 -17.92
CA LEU A 109 0.61 1.20 -16.78
C LEU A 109 -0.78 1.67 -17.21
N THR A 110 -1.76 1.51 -16.31
CA THR A 110 -3.11 1.99 -16.55
C THR A 110 -3.91 2.22 -15.27
N THR A 111 -4.71 3.27 -15.25
CA THR A 111 -5.72 3.56 -14.22
C THR A 111 -7.12 3.04 -14.61
N ALA A 112 -7.26 2.35 -15.75
CA ALA A 112 -8.54 1.91 -16.28
C ALA A 112 -9.29 0.98 -15.30
N ALA A 113 -10.47 1.40 -14.86
CA ALA A 113 -11.27 0.68 -13.89
C ALA A 113 -11.69 -0.72 -14.38
N ARG A 114 -11.99 -0.88 -15.67
CA ARG A 114 -12.48 -2.15 -16.22
C ARG A 114 -11.32 -3.04 -16.65
N ARG A 115 -11.29 -4.28 -16.16
CA ARG A 115 -10.23 -5.25 -16.49
C ARG A 115 -10.00 -5.44 -17.99
N LYS A 116 -11.07 -5.43 -18.80
CA LYS A 116 -11.00 -5.56 -20.27
C LYS A 116 -10.28 -4.41 -20.98
N GLU A 117 -10.22 -3.23 -20.37
CA GLU A 117 -9.57 -2.03 -20.94
C GLU A 117 -8.08 -1.95 -20.55
N ARG A 118 -7.62 -2.83 -19.67
CA ARG A 118 -6.25 -2.82 -19.16
C ARG A 118 -5.26 -3.47 -20.12
N GLY A 119 -5.69 -4.49 -20.86
CA GLY A 119 -4.77 -5.34 -21.64
C GLY A 119 -3.75 -6.00 -20.71
N ASP A 120 -2.48 -5.98 -21.12
CA ASP A 120 -1.35 -6.53 -20.33
C ASP A 120 -0.71 -5.51 -19.38
N ARG A 121 -1.27 -4.31 -19.26
CA ARG A 121 -0.73 -3.22 -18.43
C ARG A 121 -1.02 -3.45 -16.95
N LEU A 122 -0.11 -3.01 -16.10
CA LEU A 122 -0.30 -3.04 -14.65
C LEU A 122 -1.29 -1.97 -14.22
N HIS A 123 -2.25 -2.38 -13.38
CA HIS A 123 -3.28 -1.47 -12.90
C HIS A 123 -2.84 -0.75 -11.63
N LEU A 124 -2.88 0.58 -11.66
CA LEU A 124 -2.72 1.41 -10.46
C LEU A 124 -4.08 1.52 -9.75
N ASP A 125 -4.32 0.65 -8.76
CA ASP A 125 -5.61 0.59 -8.07
C ASP A 125 -5.68 1.59 -6.91
N VAL A 126 -6.53 2.60 -7.07
CA VAL A 126 -6.81 3.62 -6.05
C VAL A 126 -8.10 3.34 -5.27
N GLN A 127 -8.83 2.28 -5.61
CA GLN A 127 -10.13 1.97 -5.03
C GLN A 127 -10.04 1.60 -3.55
N ARG A 128 -8.87 1.18 -3.04
CA ARG A 128 -8.65 0.97 -1.60
C ARG A 128 -8.91 2.21 -0.75
N ASN A 129 -8.93 3.40 -1.36
CA ASN A 129 -9.25 4.65 -0.68
C ASN A 129 -10.75 4.96 -0.60
N ALA A 130 -11.62 4.12 -1.19
CA ALA A 130 -13.07 4.28 -1.07
C ALA A 130 -13.57 3.86 0.33
N TYR A 131 -14.71 4.41 0.74
CA TYR A 131 -15.34 4.08 2.01
C TYR A 131 -15.51 2.57 2.19
N ALA A 132 -15.23 2.08 3.41
CA ALA A 132 -15.34 0.68 3.83
C ALA A 132 -14.45 -0.33 3.07
N GLN A 133 -13.46 0.14 2.29
CA GLN A 133 -12.44 -0.73 1.71
C GLN A 133 -11.41 -1.15 2.76
N THR A 134 -10.80 -2.31 2.53
CA THR A 134 -9.85 -2.91 3.48
C THR A 134 -8.49 -3.08 2.84
N ALA A 135 -7.46 -2.92 3.66
CA ALA A 135 -6.08 -3.23 3.32
C ALA A 135 -5.50 -4.16 4.39
N VAL A 136 -4.48 -4.93 4.02
CA VAL A 136 -3.74 -5.71 5.00
C VAL A 136 -3.01 -4.77 5.97
N ALA A 137 -3.06 -5.04 7.27
CA ALA A 137 -2.29 -4.29 8.24
C ALA A 137 -0.79 -4.56 8.08
N PRO A 138 0.08 -3.59 8.38
CA PRO A 138 1.49 -3.84 8.60
C PRO A 138 1.66 -4.92 9.66
N TYR A 139 2.54 -5.87 9.37
CA TYR A 139 2.88 -7.02 10.20
C TYR A 139 1.76 -8.05 10.40
N SER A 140 0.67 -7.98 9.61
CA SER A 140 -0.31 -9.07 9.53
C SER A 140 0.25 -10.26 8.75
N VAL A 141 0.07 -11.46 9.31
CA VAL A 141 0.36 -12.75 8.66
C VAL A 141 -0.74 -13.07 7.64
N ARG A 142 -0.37 -13.61 6.49
CA ARG A 142 -1.30 -14.08 5.46
C ARG A 142 -1.49 -15.59 5.56
N ALA A 143 -2.73 -16.04 5.34
CA ALA A 143 -3.09 -17.46 5.28
C ALA A 143 -2.69 -18.08 3.93
N GLU A 144 -1.39 -18.03 3.62
CA GLU A 144 -0.76 -18.55 2.40
C GLU A 144 0.36 -19.52 2.79
N PRO A 145 0.76 -20.46 1.90
CA PRO A 145 1.91 -21.33 2.16
C PRO A 145 3.16 -20.52 2.53
N GLY A 146 3.85 -20.96 3.59
CA GLY A 146 5.01 -20.25 4.15
C GLY A 146 4.68 -19.14 5.15
N ALA A 147 3.40 -18.87 5.43
CA ALA A 147 2.95 -17.83 6.37
C ALA A 147 3.62 -16.45 6.14
N PRO A 148 3.53 -15.89 4.91
CA PRO A 148 4.13 -14.61 4.60
C PRO A 148 3.48 -13.47 5.38
N VAL A 149 4.23 -12.41 5.61
CA VAL A 149 3.85 -11.27 6.44
C VAL A 149 3.91 -10.00 5.61
N ALA A 150 2.92 -9.12 5.77
CA ALA A 150 2.97 -7.79 5.19
C ALA A 150 3.98 -6.93 5.93
N VAL A 151 5.04 -6.45 5.27
CA VAL A 151 6.17 -5.80 5.95
C VAL A 151 6.58 -4.52 5.23
N PHE A 152 6.83 -3.46 5.99
CA PHE A 152 7.34 -2.20 5.45
C PHE A 152 8.76 -2.35 4.92
N LEU A 153 9.06 -1.58 3.89
CA LEU A 153 10.34 -1.59 3.17
C LEU A 153 10.97 -0.21 3.18
N GLY A 154 12.30 -0.17 3.15
CA GLY A 154 13.03 0.97 2.61
C GLY A 154 12.83 1.04 1.10
N TRP A 155 12.89 2.25 0.54
CA TRP A 155 12.77 2.44 -0.91
C TRP A 155 13.90 1.74 -1.68
N ASP A 156 15.11 1.75 -1.14
CA ASP A 156 16.30 1.05 -1.63
C ASP A 156 16.13 -0.47 -1.72
N GLN A 157 15.26 -1.06 -0.89
CA GLN A 157 15.00 -2.50 -0.95
C GLN A 157 14.24 -2.91 -2.21
N LEU A 158 13.59 -1.98 -2.93
CA LEU A 158 12.94 -2.28 -4.20
C LEU A 158 13.94 -2.52 -5.34
N ASP A 159 15.21 -2.17 -5.16
CA ASP A 159 16.27 -2.41 -6.16
C ASP A 159 16.73 -3.88 -6.19
N ASP A 160 16.40 -4.67 -5.17
CA ASP A 160 16.71 -6.10 -5.12
C ASP A 160 15.86 -6.88 -6.15
N PRO A 161 16.48 -7.49 -7.20
CA PRO A 161 15.76 -8.22 -8.23
C PRO A 161 15.07 -9.50 -7.73
N ASP A 162 15.48 -10.03 -6.58
CA ASP A 162 14.94 -11.25 -5.97
C ASP A 162 13.84 -10.95 -4.93
N LEU A 163 13.59 -9.67 -4.63
CA LEU A 163 12.48 -9.28 -3.77
C LEU A 163 11.14 -9.80 -4.34
N THR A 164 10.29 -10.33 -3.47
CA THR A 164 8.92 -10.72 -3.81
C THR A 164 7.93 -10.21 -2.77
N ALA A 165 6.64 -10.19 -3.11
CA ALA A 165 5.56 -9.82 -2.18
C ALA A 165 5.49 -10.72 -0.93
N ARG A 166 6.12 -11.89 -0.95
CA ARG A 166 6.11 -12.92 0.10
C ARG A 166 7.48 -13.10 0.76
N ARG A 167 8.43 -12.17 0.52
CA ARG A 167 9.82 -12.29 0.99
C ARG A 167 9.93 -12.53 2.49
N TRP A 168 9.13 -11.85 3.30
CA TRP A 168 9.13 -12.02 4.75
C TRP A 168 8.01 -12.94 5.21
N THR A 169 8.33 -13.74 6.21
CA THR A 169 7.43 -14.71 6.85
C THR A 169 7.44 -14.50 8.36
N ILE A 170 6.66 -15.30 9.09
CA ILE A 170 6.71 -15.31 10.56
C ILE A 170 8.11 -15.59 11.12
N ALA A 171 9.02 -16.18 10.34
CA ALA A 171 10.37 -16.52 10.76
C ALA A 171 11.32 -15.31 10.82
N ASP A 172 11.14 -14.32 9.94
CA ASP A 172 12.11 -13.22 9.76
C ASP A 172 11.48 -11.80 9.75
N ALA A 173 10.15 -11.68 9.73
CA ALA A 173 9.47 -10.38 9.71
C ALA A 173 9.80 -9.49 10.92
N VAL A 174 10.10 -10.08 12.09
CA VAL A 174 10.46 -9.32 13.30
C VAL A 174 11.84 -8.68 13.16
N GLU A 175 12.79 -9.36 12.51
CA GLU A 175 14.13 -8.79 12.29
C GLU A 175 14.06 -7.62 11.31
N GLN A 176 13.26 -7.75 10.25
CA GLN A 176 12.97 -6.62 9.35
C GLN A 176 12.24 -5.49 10.08
N ALA A 177 11.34 -5.78 11.02
CA ALA A 177 10.67 -4.74 11.80
C ALA A 177 11.67 -3.91 12.64
N ARG A 178 12.75 -4.54 13.13
CA ARG A 178 13.78 -3.89 13.96
C ARG A 178 14.64 -2.89 13.18
N THR A 179 14.76 -3.02 11.86
CA THR A 179 15.46 -2.04 11.01
C THR A 179 14.66 -0.74 10.83
N ARG A 180 13.38 -0.72 11.26
CA ARG A 180 12.48 0.43 11.25
C ARG A 180 12.34 1.12 9.86
N PRO A 181 12.00 0.40 8.78
CA PRO A 181 11.85 0.96 7.44
C PRO A 181 10.79 2.08 7.35
N TRP A 182 9.75 2.04 8.19
CA TRP A 182 8.71 3.08 8.28
C TRP A 182 9.01 4.13 9.37
N GLY A 183 10.23 4.16 9.89
CA GLY A 183 10.63 5.00 11.01
C GLY A 183 10.22 6.46 10.85
N GLY A 184 9.31 6.91 11.73
CA GLY A 184 8.80 8.28 11.73
C GLY A 184 7.81 8.61 10.60
N LEU A 185 7.48 7.68 9.69
CA LEU A 185 6.58 7.91 8.56
C LEU A 185 5.27 8.55 8.99
N MET A 186 4.54 7.92 9.92
CA MET A 186 3.24 8.40 10.40
C MET A 186 3.30 9.78 11.06
N ARG A 187 4.47 10.20 11.58
CA ARG A 187 4.66 11.54 12.17
C ARG A 187 4.94 12.62 11.12
N ARG A 188 5.27 12.23 9.89
CA ARG A 188 5.59 13.14 8.79
C ARG A 188 4.39 13.51 7.92
N GLY A 189 3.19 13.00 8.25
CA GLY A 189 1.97 13.24 7.47
C GLY A 189 1.79 14.70 7.04
N ARG A 190 1.33 14.89 5.80
CA ARG A 190 1.19 16.21 5.18
C ARG A 190 -0.26 16.49 4.79
N ALA A 191 -0.63 17.76 4.80
CA ALA A 191 -1.95 18.20 4.36
C ALA A 191 -2.10 18.03 2.85
N LEU A 192 -3.32 17.72 2.40
CA LEU A 192 -3.59 17.42 1.01
C LEU A 192 -3.54 18.66 0.09
N GLY A 193 -3.97 19.82 0.57
CA GLY A 193 -4.05 21.05 -0.23
C GLY A 193 -2.75 21.47 -0.92
N PRO A 194 -1.59 21.54 -0.22
CA PRO A 194 -0.31 21.83 -0.88
C PRO A 194 0.13 20.77 -1.89
N ALA A 195 -0.23 19.51 -1.69
CA ALA A 195 0.08 18.45 -2.64
C ALA A 195 -0.81 18.54 -3.89
N ARG A 196 -2.11 18.86 -3.71
CA ARG A 196 -3.06 19.12 -4.81
C ARG A 196 -2.54 20.18 -5.77
N ARG A 197 -2.15 21.34 -5.24
CA ARG A 197 -1.61 22.44 -6.06
C ARG A 197 -0.36 22.07 -6.85
N ARG A 198 0.46 21.13 -6.35
CA ARG A 198 1.62 20.63 -7.08
C ARG A 198 1.21 19.67 -8.17
N LEU A 199 0.25 18.80 -7.89
CA LEU A 199 -0.31 17.88 -8.87
C LEU A 199 -0.96 18.64 -10.02
N ASP A 200 -1.77 19.65 -9.73
CA ASP A 200 -2.44 20.50 -10.73
C ASP A 200 -1.45 21.28 -11.62
N ALA A 201 -0.18 21.40 -11.21
CA ALA A 201 0.87 22.04 -12.00
C ALA A 201 1.69 21.04 -12.83
N MET A 202 1.45 19.73 -12.69
CA MET A 202 2.12 18.66 -13.44
C MET A 202 1.29 18.15 -14.63
N VAL A 203 -0.04 18.32 -14.56
CA VAL A 203 -1.01 17.96 -15.60
C VAL A 203 -1.40 19.19 -16.41
#